data_AF-A0A402ADV9-F1
#
_entry.id   AF-A0A402ADV9-F1
#
_cell.length_a   1.000
_cell.length_b   1.000
_cell.length_c   1.000
_cell.angle_alpha   90.00
_cell.angle_beta   90.00
_cell.angle_gamma   90.00
#
_symmetry.space_group_name_H-M   'P 1'
#
loop_
_entity.id
_entity.type
_entity.pdbx_description
1 polymer ?
#
loop_
_entity_poly.entity_id
_entity_poly.type
_entity_poly.pdbx_seq_one_letter_code
_entity_poly.pdbx_strand_id
1 'polypeptide(L)'
;MQQSEMAIKEHASELATPELLSKHIDITIVVPLMNEQESVRILFERIQAQINQIGKSYEIIFVDDGSTDKTFEVLKALHEENPGIVHVVRFRRNFGKTPGSLLVLSALVVMWSLLWMVICRMTHRRFHAI
;
A
#
# COMPACT_ATOMS: atom_id res chain seq x y z
N MET A 1 35.07 -0.41 -27.35
CA MET A 1 33.91 0.33 -26.80
C MET A 1 33.02 -0.52 -25.91
N GLN A 2 32.88 -1.84 -26.13
CA GLN A 2 32.11 -2.73 -25.23
C GLN A 2 32.84 -3.12 -23.94
N GLN A 3 34.19 -3.13 -23.93
CA GLN A 3 34.97 -3.53 -22.75
C GLN A 3 34.98 -2.49 -21.63
N SER A 4 34.86 -1.19 -21.97
CA SER A 4 34.79 -0.12 -20.97
C SER A 4 33.45 -0.07 -20.25
N GLU A 5 32.35 -0.43 -20.93
CA GLU A 5 31.02 -0.50 -20.31
C GLU A 5 30.88 -1.71 -19.37
N MET A 6 31.54 -2.83 -19.67
CA MET A 6 31.53 -4.02 -18.81
C MET A 6 32.34 -3.81 -17.53
N ALA A 7 33.51 -3.16 -17.62
CA ALA A 7 34.30 -2.80 -16.45
C ALA A 7 33.56 -1.83 -15.51
N ILE A 8 32.78 -0.89 -16.06
CA ILE A 8 31.96 0.03 -15.26
C ILE A 8 30.82 -0.72 -14.56
N LYS A 9 30.20 -1.72 -15.21
CA LYS A 9 29.12 -2.53 -14.60
C LYS A 9 29.63 -3.42 -13.46
N GLU A 10 30.80 -4.02 -13.60
CA GLU A 10 31.42 -4.81 -12.52
C GLU A 10 31.83 -3.92 -11.33
N HIS A 11 32.48 -2.78 -11.59
CA HIS A 11 32.92 -1.88 -10.51
C HIS A 11 31.75 -1.17 -9.81
N ALA A 12 30.66 -0.88 -10.52
CA ALA A 12 29.44 -0.33 -9.93
C ALA A 12 28.67 -1.37 -9.08
N SER A 13 28.77 -2.66 -9.42
CA SER A 13 28.19 -3.75 -8.64
C SER A 13 28.89 -3.95 -7.29
N GLU A 14 30.16 -3.57 -7.17
CA GLU A 14 30.97 -3.76 -5.96
C GLU A 14 30.87 -2.57 -4.99
N LEU A 15 30.47 -1.39 -5.49
CA LEU A 15 30.24 -0.17 -4.70
C LEU A 15 28.78 0.04 -4.27
N ALA A 16 27.85 -0.78 -4.77
CA ALA A 16 26.47 -0.75 -4.34
C ALA A 16 26.33 -1.60 -3.06
N THR A 17 26.18 -0.94 -1.92
CA THR A 17 25.88 -1.60 -0.64
C THR A 17 24.72 -2.59 -0.84
N PRO A 18 24.88 -3.91 -0.57
CA PRO A 18 23.88 -4.94 -0.89
C PRO A 18 22.51 -4.71 -0.24
N GLU A 19 22.48 -3.88 0.80
CA GLU A 19 21.31 -3.58 1.61
C GLU A 19 20.31 -2.65 0.91
N LEU A 20 20.77 -1.84 -0.07
CA LEU A 20 19.90 -0.92 -0.83
C LEU A 20 19.25 -1.56 -2.07
N LEU A 21 19.65 -2.78 -2.43
CA LEU A 21 19.32 -3.39 -3.74
C LEU A 21 18.28 -4.52 -3.70
N SER A 22 17.74 -4.89 -2.54
CA SER A 22 16.92 -6.12 -2.46
C SER A 22 15.50 -5.97 -1.91
N LYS A 23 15.06 -4.79 -1.46
CA LYS A 23 13.65 -4.63 -1.06
C LYS A 23 12.78 -4.25 -2.27
N HIS A 24 12.56 -5.23 -3.16
CA HIS A 24 11.55 -5.09 -4.21
C HIS A 24 10.17 -5.08 -3.57
N ILE A 25 9.48 -3.94 -3.60
CA ILE A 25 8.10 -3.80 -3.14
C ILE A 25 7.17 -4.05 -4.34
N ASP A 26 6.36 -5.10 -4.26
CA ASP A 26 5.45 -5.48 -5.35
C ASP A 26 4.16 -4.66 -5.33
N ILE A 27 3.72 -4.20 -4.15
CA ILE A 27 2.46 -3.50 -3.93
C ILE A 27 2.65 -2.32 -2.96
N THR A 28 2.31 -1.12 -3.40
CA THR A 28 2.26 0.07 -2.55
C THR A 28 0.81 0.54 -2.43
N ILE A 29 0.30 0.63 -1.20
CA ILE A 29 -1.06 1.09 -0.92
C ILE A 29 -0.99 2.47 -0.29
N VAL A 30 -1.66 3.44 -0.89
CA VAL A 30 -1.74 4.80 -0.34
C VAL A 30 -3.15 5.05 0.18
N VAL A 31 -3.26 5.45 1.44
CA VAL A 31 -4.54 5.64 2.14
C VAL A 31 -4.62 7.08 2.68
N PRO A 32 -5.41 7.96 2.06
CA PRO A 32 -5.69 9.28 2.63
C PRO A 32 -6.64 9.16 3.83
N LEU A 33 -6.36 9.89 4.90
CA LEU A 33 -7.12 9.89 6.15
C LEU A 33 -7.36 11.32 6.66
N MET A 34 -8.52 11.52 7.28
CA MET A 34 -8.87 12.75 7.99
C MET A 34 -9.86 12.44 9.12
N ASN A 35 -9.44 12.62 10.38
CA ASN A 35 -10.26 12.40 11.57
C ASN A 35 -10.86 10.98 11.70
N GLU A 36 -10.03 9.95 11.54
CA GLU A 36 -10.42 8.54 11.49
C GLU A 36 -9.78 7.69 12.60
N GLN A 37 -9.44 8.28 13.76
CA GLN A 37 -8.62 7.66 14.82
C GLN A 37 -9.07 6.24 15.27
N GLU A 38 -10.37 5.94 15.22
CA GLU A 38 -10.93 4.63 15.60
C GLU A 38 -10.88 3.61 14.46
N SER A 39 -11.00 4.08 13.22
CA SER A 39 -11.07 3.24 12.01
C SER A 39 -9.69 2.79 11.53
N VAL A 40 -8.63 3.56 11.77
CA VAL A 40 -7.29 3.34 11.18
C VAL A 40 -6.77 1.93 11.46
N ARG A 41 -6.86 1.45 12.71
CA ARG A 41 -6.35 0.13 13.09
C ARG A 41 -7.13 -1.00 12.40
N ILE A 42 -8.46 -0.90 12.38
CA ILE A 42 -9.33 -1.86 11.71
C ILE A 42 -9.02 -1.91 10.21
N LEU A 43 -8.80 -0.75 9.58
CA LEU A 43 -8.44 -0.67 8.18
C LEU A 43 -7.10 -1.36 7.91
N PHE A 44 -6.08 -1.08 8.72
CA PHE A 44 -4.77 -1.72 8.60
C PHE A 44 -4.87 -3.24 8.73
N GLU A 45 -5.57 -3.76 9.74
CA GLU A 45 -5.75 -5.21 9.96
C GLU A 45 -6.44 -5.88 8.76
N ARG A 46 -7.47 -5.24 8.20
CA ARG A 46 -8.17 -5.75 7.02
C ARG A 46 -7.28 -5.77 5.78
N ILE A 47 -6.50 -4.71 5.56
CA ILE A 47 -5.54 -4.65 4.45
C ILE A 47 -4.50 -5.77 4.59
N GLN A 48 -3.92 -5.90 5.78
CA GLN A 48 -2.93 -6.93 6.09
C GLN A 48 -3.49 -8.35 5.87
N ALA A 49 -4.70 -8.63 6.36
CA ALA A 49 -5.34 -9.94 6.19
C ALA A 49 -5.58 -10.31 4.71
N GLN A 50 -5.86 -9.33 3.85
CA GLN A 50 -6.07 -9.56 2.41
C GLN A 50 -4.73 -9.71 1.66
N ILE A 51 -3.75 -8.85 1.91
CA ILE A 51 -2.47 -8.91 1.18
C ILE A 51 -1.65 -10.14 1.57
N ASN A 52 -1.71 -10.56 2.83
CA ASN A 52 -0.99 -11.76 3.28
C ASN A 52 -1.41 -13.02 2.50
N GLN A 53 -2.61 -13.05 1.91
CA GLN A 53 -3.07 -14.15 1.05
C GLN A 53 -2.45 -14.12 -0.37
N ILE A 54 -1.95 -12.95 -0.79
CA ILE A 54 -1.36 -12.74 -2.13
C ILE A 54 0.11 -13.17 -2.16
N GLY A 55 0.80 -13.18 -1.00
CA GLY A 55 2.19 -13.62 -0.89
C GLY A 55 3.21 -12.69 -1.57
N LYS A 56 2.86 -11.41 -1.73
CA LYS A 56 3.70 -10.37 -2.34
C LYS A 56 4.22 -9.40 -1.28
N SER A 57 5.39 -8.81 -1.53
CA SER A 57 5.89 -7.75 -0.66
C SER A 57 5.03 -6.49 -0.80
N TYR A 58 4.81 -5.77 0.29
CA TYR A 58 3.98 -4.58 0.26
C TYR A 58 4.41 -3.53 1.28
N GLU A 59 3.96 -2.31 1.03
CA GLU A 59 4.00 -1.20 1.97
C GLU A 59 2.67 -0.44 1.96
N ILE A 60 2.37 0.25 3.05
CA ILE A 60 1.18 1.07 3.24
C ILE A 60 1.62 2.47 3.64
N ILE A 61 1.23 3.47 2.86
CA ILE A 61 1.50 4.87 3.10
C ILE A 61 0.18 5.54 3.51
N PHE A 62 0.05 5.87 4.80
CA PHE A 62 -1.05 6.67 5.29
C PHE A 62 -0.74 8.16 5.12
N VAL A 63 -1.66 8.89 4.49
CA VAL A 63 -1.55 10.33 4.26
C VAL A 63 -2.56 11.04 5.15
N ASP A 64 -2.08 11.66 6.22
CA ASP A 64 -2.88 12.50 7.11
C ASP A 64 -3.07 13.89 6.48
N ASP A 65 -4.29 14.19 6.03
CA ASP A 65 -4.66 15.46 5.39
C ASP A 65 -5.03 16.54 6.43
N GLY A 66 -4.24 16.63 7.49
CA GLY A 66 -4.41 17.62 8.55
C GLY A 66 -5.52 17.28 9.56
N SER A 67 -5.56 16.03 10.03
CA SER A 67 -6.47 15.66 11.11
C SER A 67 -6.26 16.52 12.36
N THR A 68 -7.38 16.84 13.02
CA THR A 68 -7.44 17.61 14.26
C THR A 68 -7.64 16.72 15.50
N ASP A 69 -7.97 15.45 15.29
CA ASP A 69 -8.11 14.44 16.34
C ASP A 69 -6.79 13.66 16.56
N LYS A 70 -6.85 12.49 17.20
CA LYS A 70 -5.67 11.65 17.49
C LYS A 70 -5.28 10.74 16.32
N THR A 71 -5.83 10.92 15.11
CA THR A 71 -5.51 10.06 13.95
C THR A 71 -4.01 9.98 13.71
N PHE A 72 -3.30 11.10 13.77
CA PHE A 72 -1.85 11.11 13.57
C PHE A 72 -1.08 10.35 14.67
N GLU A 73 -1.53 10.42 15.93
CA GLU A 73 -0.92 9.68 17.03
C GLU A 73 -1.10 8.17 16.83
N VAL A 74 -2.29 7.74 16.41
CA VAL A 74 -2.58 6.34 16.08
C VAL A 74 -1.73 5.86 14.91
N LEU A 75 -1.61 6.67 13.85
CA LEU A 75 -0.76 6.38 12.70
C LEU A 75 0.72 6.26 13.07
N LYS A 76 1.20 7.13 13.96
CA LYS A 76 2.58 7.06 14.46
C LYS A 76 2.82 5.76 15.23
N ALA A 77 1.89 5.37 16.10
CA ALA A 77 1.98 4.09 16.82
C ALA A 77 2.00 2.90 15.84
N LEU A 78 1.14 2.89 14.82
CA LEU A 78 1.15 1.85 13.79
C LEU A 78 2.46 1.78 13.00
N HIS A 79 3.09 2.92 12.71
CA HIS A 79 4.41 2.95 12.09
C HIS A 79 5.49 2.32 12.98
N GLU A 80 5.46 2.62 14.28
CA GLU A 80 6.40 2.07 15.26
C GLU A 80 6.18 0.56 15.48
N GLU A 81 4.94 0.10 15.47
CA GLU A 81 4.56 -1.32 15.57
C GLU A 81 4.94 -2.13 14.32
N ASN A 82 5.01 -1.49 13.14
CA ASN A 82 5.22 -2.15 11.85
C ASN A 82 6.30 -1.48 10.99
N PRO A 83 7.56 -1.45 11.47
CA PRO A 83 8.65 -0.74 10.80
C PRO A 83 8.91 -1.31 9.40
N GLY A 84 8.96 -0.42 8.40
CA GLY A 84 9.23 -0.77 7.01
C GLY A 84 8.05 -1.40 6.25
N ILE A 85 6.87 -1.50 6.86
CA ILE A 85 5.62 -1.84 6.16
C ILE A 85 4.70 -0.62 6.17
N VAL A 86 4.54 0.03 7.32
CA VAL A 86 3.70 1.20 7.48
C VAL A 86 4.55 2.46 7.38
N HIS A 87 4.08 3.45 6.63
CA HIS A 87 4.69 4.77 6.48
C HIS A 87 3.61 5.84 6.66
N VAL A 88 4.00 7.00 7.19
CA VAL A 88 3.05 8.09 7.49
C VAL A 88 3.57 9.39 6.91
N VAL A 89 2.72 10.04 6.12
CA VAL A 89 2.94 11.39 5.58
C VAL A 89 1.88 12.30 6.17
N ARG A 90 2.27 13.43 6.74
CA ARG A 90 1.34 14.42 7.29
C ARG A 90 1.49 15.76 6.57
N PHE A 91 0.38 16.31 6.10
CA PHE A 91 0.38 17.66 5.56
C PHE A 91 0.28 18.71 6.67
N ARG A 92 1.18 19.70 6.65
CA ARG A 92 1.25 20.80 7.63
C ARG A 92 0.06 21.77 7.56
N ARG A 93 -0.68 21.78 6.46
CA ARG A 93 -1.89 22.57 6.22
C ARG A 93 -2.86 21.72 5.43
N ASN A 94 -4.13 21.73 5.84
CA ASN A 94 -5.22 21.15 5.06
C ASN A 94 -5.29 21.89 3.72
N PHE A 95 -4.93 21.22 2.61
CA PHE A 95 -5.19 21.75 1.28
C PHE A 95 -6.65 21.48 0.96
N GLY A 96 -7.52 22.24 1.64
CA GLY A 96 -8.96 22.04 1.65
C GLY A 96 -9.51 21.72 0.27
N LYS A 97 -9.72 20.43 0.00
CA LYS A 97 -10.77 20.01 -0.92
C LYS A 97 -12.05 20.16 -0.13
N THR A 98 -12.89 21.08 -0.60
CA THR A 98 -14.24 21.41 -0.13
C THR A 98 -14.86 20.34 0.80
N PRO A 99 -15.32 20.70 2.02
CA PRO A 99 -15.97 19.76 2.91
C PRO A 99 -17.30 19.32 2.29
N GLY A 100 -17.45 18.01 2.06
CA GLY A 100 -18.72 17.37 1.75
C GLY A 100 -19.18 17.46 0.30
N SER A 101 -19.01 16.37 -0.47
CA SER A 101 -20.05 15.82 -1.38
C SER A 101 -19.58 14.67 -2.28
N LEU A 102 -18.28 14.35 -2.40
CA LEU A 102 -17.82 13.42 -3.47
C LEU A 102 -16.99 12.20 -3.03
N LEU A 103 -17.00 11.81 -1.75
CA LEU A 103 -16.24 10.64 -1.25
C LEU A 103 -17.09 9.48 -0.71
N VAL A 104 -18.37 9.37 -1.07
CA VAL A 104 -19.18 8.17 -0.75
C VAL A 104 -19.56 7.34 -1.99
N LEU A 105 -19.43 7.89 -3.21
CA LEU A 105 -19.89 7.19 -4.42
C LEU A 105 -18.81 6.41 -5.19
N SER A 106 -17.52 6.63 -4.96
CA SER A 106 -16.47 5.90 -5.69
C SER A 106 -16.06 4.58 -5.03
N ALA A 107 -16.22 4.43 -3.72
CA ALA A 107 -15.87 3.19 -3.02
C ALA A 107 -16.86 2.04 -3.30
N LEU A 108 -18.13 2.35 -3.56
CA LEU A 108 -19.16 1.33 -3.81
C LEU A 108 -19.12 0.75 -5.23
N VAL A 109 -18.74 1.55 -6.25
CA VAL A 109 -18.71 1.07 -7.64
C VAL A 109 -17.55 0.10 -7.88
N VAL A 110 -16.39 0.33 -7.24
CA VAL A 110 -15.22 -0.56 -7.41
C VAL A 110 -15.35 -1.85 -6.60
N MET A 111 -16.06 -1.81 -5.46
CA MET A 111 -16.25 -2.98 -4.60
C MET A 111 -17.25 -4.00 -5.17
N TRP A 112 -18.27 -3.55 -5.92
CA TRP A 112 -19.22 -4.46 -6.59
C TRP A 112 -18.64 -5.12 -7.86
N SER A 113 -17.79 -4.42 -8.62
CA SER A 113 -17.14 -5.02 -9.81
C SER A 113 -16.10 -6.09 -9.44
N LEU A 114 -15.36 -5.91 -8.35
CA LEU A 114 -14.35 -6.89 -7.91
C LEU A 114 -15.00 -8.13 -7.26
N LEU A 115 -16.09 -7.96 -6.51
CA LEU A 115 -16.81 -9.10 -5.92
C LEU A 115 -17.47 -9.98 -7.00
N TRP A 116 -18.02 -9.39 -8.07
CA TRP A 116 -18.59 -10.13 -9.20
C TRP A 116 -17.51 -10.88 -10.02
N MET A 117 -16.33 -10.29 -10.24
CA MET A 117 -15.23 -10.97 -10.94
C MET A 117 -14.65 -12.17 -10.16
N VAL A 118 -14.67 -12.13 -8.83
CA VAL A 118 -14.19 -13.24 -7.98
C VAL A 118 -15.20 -14.39 -7.92
N ILE A 119 -16.50 -14.10 -7.97
CA ILE A 119 -17.55 -15.14 -7.95
C ILE A 119 -17.71 -15.85 -9.31
N CYS A 120 -17.58 -15.13 -10.44
CA CYS A 120 -17.71 -15.75 -11.77
C CYS A 120 -16.52 -16.64 -12.18
N ARG A 121 -15.35 -16.51 -11.56
CA ARG A 121 -14.17 -17.31 -11.93
C ARG A 121 -14.09 -18.68 -11.21
N MET A 122 -15.03 -18.98 -10.31
CA MET A 122 -15.10 -20.23 -9.54
C MET A 122 -16.08 -21.30 -10.07
N THR A 123 -16.55 -21.22 -11.32
CA THR A 123 -17.39 -22.29 -11.92
C THR A 123 -16.91 -22.84 -13.26
N HIS A 124 -15.69 -22.53 -13.72
CA HIS A 124 -15.21 -23.00 -15.04
C HIS A 124 -13.83 -23.67 -15.06
N ARG A 125 -13.50 -24.50 -14.07
CA ARG A 125 -12.47 -25.54 -14.23
C ARG A 125 -12.93 -26.86 -13.62
N ARG A 126 -13.79 -27.57 -14.36
CA ARG A 126 -13.87 -29.03 -14.24
C ARG A 126 -12.79 -29.66 -15.13
N PHE A 127 -11.92 -30.37 -14.43
CA PHE A 127 -10.96 -31.37 -14.88
C PHE A 127 -11.42 -32.15 -16.11
N HIS A 128 -10.57 -32.23 -17.14
CA HIS A 128 -10.54 -33.39 -18.02
C HIS A 128 -9.36 -34.26 -17.60
N ALA A 129 -9.69 -35.48 -17.18
CA ALA A 129 -8.77 -36.58 -16.98
C ALA A 129 -8.44 -37.20 -18.34
N ILE A 130 -7.15 -37.30 -18.67
CA ILE A 130 -6.42 -38.52 -19.12
C ILE A 130 -4.97 -38.33 -18.65
#